data_AF-K1Z467-F1
#
_entry.id   AF-K1Z467-F1
#
_cell.length_a   1.000
_cell.length_b   1.000
_cell.length_c   1.000
_cell.angle_alpha   90.00
_cell.angle_beta   90.00
_cell.angle_gamma   90.00
#
_symmetry.space_group_name_H-M   'P 1'
#
loop_
_entity.id
_entity.type
_entity.pdbx_description
1 polymer ?
#
loop_
_entity_poly.entity_id
_entity_poly.type
_entity_poly.pdbx_seq_one_letter_code
_entity_poly.pdbx_strand_id
1 'polypeptide(L)'
;MFASYLSNLKHIGQDILLLYRNFIHWNLSKILIYLYANIAGFILSLPFLGIFIYQYITVYNSLMVETDMQTFMMGHFISVLISMLLIIIVVTIFICAYSYSYFLMQNVYKSYLAGEKLPYRDNLYFSWKHIRAYIGILGWISLYLLGPIAVFLIWMLIIGIIAAFNPGLPPFILGSITLVISIGLFIWFVALAIRLAFAYFELLYSENIEKSKTYTDKSLVTTKGKVWKIILLILPFFLVIWLFAGLIGWGDAFLKAHPIYETLFVIFSFLVFEGLTSMIYLSVYHILKKS
;
A
#
# COMPACT_ATOMS: atom_id res chain seq x y z
N MET A 1 -3.02 28.22 -16.84
CA MET A 1 -3.18 27.12 -15.84
C MET A 1 -3.94 25.93 -16.43
N PHE A 2 -5.15 26.13 -16.98
CA PHE A 2 -5.98 25.05 -17.53
C PHE A 2 -5.36 24.31 -18.74
N ALA A 3 -4.74 25.02 -19.69
CA ALA A 3 -4.07 24.40 -20.84
C ALA A 3 -2.91 23.47 -20.43
N SER A 4 -2.13 23.85 -19.42
CA SER A 4 -1.05 23.01 -18.87
C SER A 4 -1.61 21.77 -18.16
N TYR A 5 -2.74 21.91 -17.45
CA TYR A 5 -3.42 20.77 -16.83
C TYR A 5 -3.91 19.75 -17.86
N LEU A 6 -4.61 20.20 -18.92
CA LEU A 6 -5.07 19.32 -19.99
C LEU A 6 -3.92 18.63 -20.73
N SER A 7 -2.81 19.35 -20.97
CA SER A 7 -1.62 18.76 -21.56
C SER A 7 -1.03 17.64 -20.69
N ASN A 8 -1.00 17.83 -19.37
CA ASN A 8 -0.52 16.82 -18.43
C ASN A 8 -1.45 15.59 -18.40
N LEU A 9 -2.77 15.78 -18.40
CA LEU A 9 -3.72 14.67 -18.49
C LEU A 9 -3.57 13.89 -19.80
N LYS A 10 -3.40 14.60 -20.93
CA LYS A 10 -3.15 13.97 -22.22
C LYS A 10 -1.86 13.14 -22.19
N HIS A 11 -0.81 13.65 -21.55
CA HIS A 11 0.44 12.92 -21.40
C HIS A 11 0.24 11.61 -20.62
N ILE A 12 -0.45 11.65 -19.47
CA ILE A 12 -0.79 10.43 -18.69
C ILE A 12 -1.64 9.45 -19.52
N GLY A 13 -2.57 9.95 -20.34
CA GLY A 13 -3.36 9.10 -21.24
C GLY A 13 -2.52 8.43 -22.34
N GLN A 14 -1.55 9.14 -22.93
CA GLN A 14 -0.62 8.59 -23.92
C GLN A 14 0.28 7.52 -23.32
N ASP A 15 0.76 7.80 -22.12
CA ASP A 15 1.48 6.88 -21.26
C ASP A 15 0.64 5.60 -21.09
N ILE A 16 -0.61 5.70 -20.63
CA ILE A 16 -1.58 4.56 -20.51
C ILE A 16 -1.67 3.75 -21.81
N LEU A 17 -1.82 4.41 -22.95
CA LEU A 17 -1.89 3.73 -24.25
C LEU A 17 -0.60 2.97 -24.59
N LEU A 18 0.58 3.47 -24.18
CA LEU A 18 1.86 2.80 -24.40
C LEU A 18 1.95 1.45 -23.66
N LEU A 19 1.38 1.36 -22.46
CA LEU A 19 1.27 0.11 -21.71
C LEU A 19 0.42 -0.91 -22.46
N TYR A 20 -0.76 -0.48 -22.95
CA TYR A 20 -1.65 -1.37 -23.70
C TYR A 20 -1.09 -1.75 -25.08
N ARG A 21 -0.23 -0.92 -25.69
CA ARG A 21 0.56 -1.36 -26.87
C ARG A 21 1.50 -2.51 -26.55
N ASN A 22 1.94 -2.63 -25.30
CA ASN A 22 2.80 -3.70 -24.81
C ASN A 22 2.03 -4.75 -23.98
N PHE A 23 0.73 -4.88 -24.20
CA PHE A 23 -0.20 -5.67 -23.36
C PHE A 23 0.30 -7.08 -23.03
N ILE A 24 0.80 -7.83 -24.02
CA ILE A 24 1.26 -9.22 -23.82
C ILE A 24 2.47 -9.26 -22.87
N HIS A 25 3.50 -8.46 -23.15
CA HIS A 25 4.70 -8.41 -22.31
C HIS A 25 4.38 -7.91 -20.91
N TRP A 26 3.50 -6.91 -20.80
CA TRP A 26 3.06 -6.36 -19.53
C TRP A 26 2.40 -7.41 -18.65
N ASN A 27 1.42 -8.14 -19.20
CA ASN A 27 0.70 -9.16 -18.46
C ASN A 27 1.56 -10.36 -18.10
N LEU A 28 2.46 -10.78 -18.99
CA LEU A 28 3.44 -11.83 -18.68
C LEU A 28 4.39 -11.39 -17.55
N SER A 29 4.85 -10.14 -17.59
CA SER A 29 5.68 -9.57 -16.52
C SER A 29 4.93 -9.51 -15.19
N LYS A 30 3.65 -9.08 -15.21
CA LYS A 30 2.77 -9.10 -14.02
C LYS A 30 2.70 -10.48 -13.40
N ILE A 31 2.32 -11.49 -14.18
CA ILE A 31 2.17 -12.87 -13.68
C ILE A 31 3.46 -13.37 -13.04
N LEU A 32 4.61 -13.18 -13.71
CA LEU A 32 5.90 -13.62 -13.19
C LEU A 32 6.31 -12.88 -11.91
N ILE A 33 6.12 -11.57 -11.86
CA ILE A 33 6.46 -10.74 -10.69
C ILE A 33 5.57 -11.08 -9.50
N TYR A 34 4.26 -11.27 -9.70
CA TYR A 34 3.36 -11.69 -8.62
C TYR A 34 3.66 -13.12 -8.16
N LEU A 35 3.97 -14.03 -9.08
CA LEU A 35 4.38 -15.39 -8.71
C LEU A 35 5.65 -15.37 -7.86
N TYR A 36 6.66 -14.60 -8.28
CA TYR A 36 7.89 -14.40 -7.51
C TYR A 36 7.59 -13.84 -6.11
N ALA A 37 6.75 -12.81 -6.01
CA ALA A 37 6.43 -12.18 -4.72
C ALA A 37 5.68 -13.14 -3.78
N ASN A 38 4.74 -13.93 -4.30
CA ASN A 38 4.04 -14.94 -3.51
C ASN A 38 4.98 -16.05 -3.02
N ILE A 39 5.84 -16.57 -3.90
CA ILE A 39 6.84 -17.58 -3.54
C ILE A 39 7.81 -17.03 -2.49
N ALA A 40 8.33 -15.81 -2.69
CA ALA A 40 9.24 -15.17 -1.74
C ALA A 40 8.56 -14.92 -0.40
N GLY A 41 7.34 -14.38 -0.39
CA GLY A 41 6.54 -14.16 0.81
C GLY A 41 6.29 -15.46 1.58
N PHE A 42 5.91 -16.53 0.86
CA PHE A 42 5.73 -17.85 1.44
C PHE A 42 7.03 -18.38 2.06
N ILE A 43 8.13 -18.43 1.30
CA ILE A 43 9.42 -18.93 1.78
C ILE A 43 9.90 -18.16 3.02
N LEU A 44 9.80 -16.83 3.01
CA LEU A 44 10.20 -15.99 4.14
C LEU A 44 9.30 -16.17 5.37
N SER A 45 8.03 -16.54 5.16
CA SER A 45 7.08 -16.79 6.24
C SER A 45 7.18 -18.18 6.88
N LEU A 46 7.81 -19.15 6.19
CA LEU A 46 7.89 -20.55 6.64
C LEU A 46 8.38 -20.75 8.08
N PRO A 47 9.44 -20.06 8.56
CA PRO A 47 9.89 -20.23 9.94
C PRO A 47 8.82 -19.85 10.97
N PHE A 48 8.08 -18.77 10.71
CA PHE A 48 7.03 -18.27 11.60
C PHE A 48 5.78 -19.13 11.55
N LEU A 49 5.41 -19.60 10.36
CA LEU A 49 4.32 -20.58 10.20
C LEU A 49 4.64 -21.88 10.92
N GLY A 50 5.87 -22.38 10.84
CA GLY A 50 6.31 -23.58 11.56
C GLY A 50 6.17 -23.44 13.08
N ILE A 51 6.64 -22.32 13.63
CA ILE A 51 6.48 -22.03 15.08
C ILE A 51 5.00 -21.90 15.44
N PHE A 52 4.21 -21.20 14.63
CA PHE A 52 2.78 -21.02 14.87
C PHE A 52 2.03 -22.36 14.88
N ILE A 53 2.27 -23.22 13.89
CA ILE A 53 1.66 -24.56 13.82
C ILE A 53 2.06 -25.41 15.02
N TYR A 54 3.35 -25.38 15.39
CA TYR A 54 3.84 -26.11 16.57
C TYR A 54 3.16 -25.64 17.87
N GLN A 55 3.06 -24.33 18.07
CA GLN A 55 2.35 -23.77 19.23
C GLN A 55 0.87 -24.11 19.21
N TYR A 56 0.22 -23.98 18.05
CA TYR A 56 -1.19 -24.34 17.87
C TYR A 56 -1.44 -25.79 18.27
N ILE A 57 -0.63 -26.74 17.80
CA ILE A 57 -0.76 -28.16 18.16
C ILE A 57 -0.58 -28.36 19.68
N THR A 58 0.40 -27.69 20.28
CA THR A 58 0.72 -27.86 21.71
C THR A 58 -0.39 -27.28 22.61
N VAL A 59 -0.92 -26.11 22.26
CA VAL A 59 -2.01 -25.44 23.00
C VAL A 59 -3.38 -26.07 22.71
N TYR A 60 -3.62 -26.55 21.49
CA TYR A 60 -4.88 -27.23 21.15
C TYR A 60 -5.01 -28.56 21.90
N ASN A 61 -3.91 -29.25 22.15
CA ASN A 61 -3.92 -30.48 22.96
C ASN A 61 -4.30 -30.21 24.43
N SER A 62 -4.01 -29.03 24.99
CA SER A 62 -4.44 -28.68 26.36
C SER A 62 -5.91 -28.24 26.44
N LEU A 63 -6.45 -27.65 25.36
CA LEU A 63 -7.88 -27.35 25.21
C LEU A 63 -8.79 -28.58 25.33
N MET A 64 -8.29 -29.78 25.02
CA MET A 64 -9.06 -31.03 25.17
C MET A 64 -9.08 -31.56 26.61
N VAL A 65 -8.27 -30.98 27.50
CA VAL A 65 -8.11 -31.43 28.90
C VAL A 65 -8.70 -30.40 29.87
N GLU A 66 -8.58 -29.11 29.55
CA GLU A 66 -9.08 -28.02 30.40
C GLU A 66 -10.55 -27.72 30.10
N THR A 67 -11.40 -27.79 31.12
CA THR A 67 -12.86 -27.66 30.99
C THR A 67 -13.37 -26.23 31.23
N ASP A 68 -12.52 -25.33 31.73
CA ASP A 68 -12.85 -23.93 32.00
C ASP A 68 -12.00 -22.96 31.16
N MET A 69 -12.68 -22.04 30.46
CA MET A 69 -12.07 -21.08 29.55
C MET A 69 -11.20 -20.05 30.28
N GLN A 70 -11.55 -19.68 31.52
CA GLN A 70 -10.76 -18.71 32.28
C GLN A 70 -9.40 -19.30 32.69
N THR A 71 -9.40 -20.55 33.14
CA THR A 71 -8.20 -21.32 33.48
C THR A 71 -7.30 -21.48 32.25
N PHE A 72 -7.87 -21.83 31.11
CA PHE A 72 -7.15 -21.92 29.84
C PHE A 72 -6.51 -20.60 29.42
N MET A 73 -7.28 -19.52 29.44
CA MET A 73 -6.78 -18.20 29.05
C MET A 73 -5.66 -17.72 29.97
N MET A 74 -5.72 -18.00 31.28
CA MET A 74 -4.65 -17.65 32.22
C MET A 74 -3.40 -18.53 32.02
N GLY A 75 -3.56 -19.84 31.80
CA GLY A 75 -2.45 -20.77 31.59
C GLY A 75 -1.71 -20.59 30.27
N HIS A 76 -2.43 -20.15 29.23
CA HIS A 76 -1.91 -20.05 27.86
C HIS A 76 -1.82 -18.62 27.31
N PHE A 77 -2.05 -17.59 28.14
CA PHE A 77 -2.02 -16.18 27.73
C PHE A 77 -0.80 -15.81 26.89
N ILE A 78 0.40 -16.18 27.35
CA ILE A 78 1.66 -15.88 26.66
C ILE A 78 1.71 -16.58 25.29
N SER A 79 1.25 -17.82 25.20
CA SER A 79 1.26 -18.58 23.95
C SER A 79 0.27 -18.03 22.94
N VAL A 80 -0.92 -17.60 23.39
CA VAL A 80 -1.89 -16.89 22.54
C VAL A 80 -1.29 -15.57 22.02
N LEU A 81 -0.64 -14.79 22.90
CA LEU A 81 0.00 -13.53 22.52
C LEU A 81 1.14 -13.73 21.50
N ILE A 82 1.99 -14.75 21.70
CA ILE A 82 3.04 -15.11 20.73
C ILE A 82 2.41 -15.55 19.41
N SER A 83 1.35 -16.36 19.43
CA SER A 83 0.66 -16.81 18.23
C SER A 83 0.07 -15.64 17.43
N MET A 84 -0.55 -14.66 18.10
CA MET A 84 -1.01 -13.43 17.46
C MET A 84 0.14 -12.63 16.84
N LEU A 85 1.26 -12.49 17.55
CA LEU A 85 2.45 -11.82 17.03
C LEU A 85 3.01 -12.52 15.78
N LEU A 86 3.07 -13.85 15.79
CA LEU A 86 3.54 -14.65 14.65
C LEU A 86 2.64 -14.46 13.43
N ILE A 87 1.31 -14.48 13.60
CA ILE A 87 0.37 -14.19 12.51
C ILE A 87 0.62 -12.78 11.96
N ILE A 88 0.78 -11.77 12.82
CA ILE A 88 1.06 -10.40 12.39
C ILE A 88 2.38 -10.34 11.59
N ILE A 89 3.42 -11.05 12.02
CA ILE A 89 4.70 -11.13 11.29
C ILE A 89 4.48 -11.77 9.91
N VAL A 90 3.79 -12.91 9.84
CA VAL A 90 3.49 -13.60 8.56
C VAL A 90 2.73 -12.67 7.62
N VAL A 91 1.65 -12.03 8.09
CA VAL A 91 0.86 -11.08 7.30
C VAL A 91 1.73 -9.92 6.83
N THR A 92 2.60 -9.39 7.71
CA THR A 92 3.53 -8.30 7.37
C THR A 92 4.52 -8.71 6.28
N ILE A 93 5.05 -9.94 6.32
CA ILE A 93 5.94 -10.47 5.28
C ILE A 93 5.22 -10.51 3.93
N PHE A 94 3.97 -11.01 3.89
CA PHE A 94 3.17 -11.03 2.67
C PHE A 94 2.87 -9.64 2.14
N ILE A 95 2.51 -8.69 3.01
CA ILE A 95 2.29 -7.28 2.63
C ILE A 95 3.58 -6.69 2.05
N CYS A 96 4.73 -6.92 2.68
CA CYS A 96 6.03 -6.45 2.18
C CYS A 96 6.39 -7.07 0.83
N ALA A 97 6.18 -8.38 0.64
CA ALA A 97 6.46 -9.05 -0.62
C ALA A 97 5.53 -8.55 -1.74
N TYR A 98 4.23 -8.41 -1.44
CA TYR A 98 3.24 -7.91 -2.40
C TYR A 98 3.46 -6.45 -2.78
N SER A 99 3.75 -5.58 -1.80
CA SER A 99 4.10 -4.18 -2.05
C SER A 99 5.41 -4.05 -2.86
N TYR A 100 6.38 -4.94 -2.63
CA TYR A 100 7.60 -5.01 -3.44
C TYR A 100 7.32 -5.39 -4.89
N SER A 101 6.34 -6.29 -5.11
CA SER A 101 5.91 -6.69 -6.45
C SER A 101 5.42 -5.49 -7.27
N TYR A 102 4.66 -4.57 -6.67
CA TYR A 102 4.24 -3.34 -7.34
C TYR A 102 5.42 -2.43 -7.72
N PHE A 103 6.44 -2.35 -6.86
CA PHE A 103 7.64 -1.60 -7.16
C PHE A 103 8.43 -2.22 -8.33
N LEU A 104 8.53 -3.55 -8.39
CA LEU A 104 9.11 -4.25 -9.54
C LEU A 104 8.31 -3.99 -10.83
N MET A 105 6.97 -3.97 -10.74
CA MET A 105 6.09 -3.64 -11.87
C MET A 105 6.29 -2.20 -12.36
N GLN A 106 6.50 -1.25 -11.44
CA GLN A 106 6.80 0.14 -11.79
C GLN A 106 8.11 0.25 -12.58
N ASN A 107 9.10 -0.61 -12.32
CA ASN A 107 10.34 -0.63 -13.09
C ASN A 107 10.14 -1.10 -14.55
N VAL A 108 9.30 -2.12 -14.75
CA VAL A 108 8.91 -2.57 -16.09
C VAL A 108 8.26 -1.40 -16.85
N TYR A 109 7.36 -0.67 -16.18
CA TYR A 109 6.70 0.47 -16.78
C TYR A 109 7.67 1.62 -17.11
N LYS A 110 8.60 1.95 -16.21
CA LYS A 110 9.65 2.94 -16.47
C LYS A 110 10.44 2.62 -17.74
N SER A 111 10.68 1.33 -18.00
CA SER A 111 11.40 0.89 -19.19
C SER A 111 10.60 1.13 -20.48
N TYR A 112 9.27 0.92 -20.44
CA TYR A 112 8.40 1.27 -21.57
C TYR A 112 8.44 2.76 -21.88
N LEU A 113 8.47 3.62 -20.86
CA LEU A 113 8.61 5.07 -21.05
C LEU A 113 9.94 5.45 -21.71
N ALA A 114 10.98 4.64 -21.56
CA ALA A 114 12.25 4.79 -22.26
C ALA A 114 12.24 4.18 -23.68
N GLY A 115 11.13 3.56 -24.09
CA GLY A 115 11.00 2.87 -25.38
C GLY A 115 11.54 1.44 -25.39
N GLU A 116 11.90 0.90 -24.23
CA GLU A 116 12.55 -0.40 -24.09
C GLU A 116 11.63 -1.44 -23.44
N LYS A 117 11.78 -2.71 -23.82
CA LYS A 117 11.17 -3.84 -23.11
C LYS A 117 12.22 -4.42 -22.17
N LEU A 118 12.00 -4.27 -20.86
CA LEU A 118 12.89 -4.84 -19.87
C LEU A 118 12.74 -6.37 -19.83
N PRO A 119 13.79 -7.15 -20.15
CA PRO A 119 13.76 -8.59 -19.95
C PRO A 119 13.66 -8.87 -18.44
N TYR A 120 12.79 -9.82 -18.06
CA TYR A 120 12.54 -10.12 -16.64
C TYR A 120 13.82 -10.41 -15.83
N ARG A 121 14.78 -11.13 -16.44
CA ARG A 121 16.05 -11.50 -15.80
C ARG A 121 16.95 -10.31 -15.50
N ASP A 122 16.78 -9.22 -16.24
CA ASP A 122 17.62 -8.02 -16.16
C ASP A 122 17.00 -6.94 -15.27
N ASN A 123 15.93 -7.27 -14.54
CA ASN A 123 15.36 -6.38 -13.56
C ASN A 123 16.32 -6.24 -12.36
N LEU A 124 17.17 -5.21 -12.41
CA LEU A 124 18.20 -4.86 -11.41
C LEU A 124 17.67 -4.85 -9.97
N TYR A 125 16.37 -4.68 -9.81
CA TYR A 125 15.66 -4.68 -8.53
C TYR A 125 15.44 -6.10 -7.96
N PHE A 126 15.92 -7.18 -8.57
CA PHE A 126 16.07 -8.46 -7.87
C PHE A 126 17.31 -8.51 -6.97
N SER A 127 18.18 -7.51 -7.01
CA SER A 127 19.37 -7.48 -6.15
C SER A 127 19.04 -7.11 -4.70
N TRP A 128 19.72 -7.78 -3.76
CA TRP A 128 19.58 -7.55 -2.32
C TRP A 128 19.81 -6.09 -1.90
N LYS A 129 20.64 -5.36 -2.65
CA LYS A 129 20.92 -3.94 -2.39
C LYS A 129 19.66 -3.08 -2.56
N HIS A 130 18.86 -3.34 -3.60
CA HIS A 130 17.61 -2.64 -3.87
C HIS A 130 16.48 -3.07 -2.91
N ILE A 131 16.39 -4.37 -2.61
CA ILE A 131 15.43 -4.89 -1.61
C ILE A 131 15.67 -4.20 -0.26
N ARG A 132 16.92 -4.11 0.19
CA ARG A 132 17.27 -3.43 1.44
C ARG A 132 16.92 -1.93 1.40
N ALA A 133 17.22 -1.26 0.30
CA ALA A 133 16.88 0.15 0.13
C ALA A 133 15.35 0.36 0.20
N TYR A 134 14.57 -0.48 -0.47
CA TYR A 134 13.12 -0.49 -0.46
C TYR A 134 12.55 -0.69 0.95
N ILE A 135 12.99 -1.74 1.67
CA ILE A 135 12.56 -2.00 3.05
C ILE A 135 12.91 -0.82 3.96
N GLY A 136 14.11 -0.24 3.79
CA GLY A 136 14.50 0.94 4.55
C GLY A 136 13.60 2.15 4.24
N ILE A 137 13.17 2.36 2.99
CA ILE A 137 12.22 3.42 2.62
C ILE A 137 10.89 3.15 3.30
N LEU A 138 10.39 1.92 3.25
CA LEU A 138 9.14 1.52 3.91
C LEU A 138 9.20 1.79 5.41
N GLY A 139 10.31 1.47 6.07
CA GLY A 139 10.54 1.81 7.48
C GLY A 139 10.47 3.30 7.77
N TRP A 140 11.12 4.14 6.94
CA TRP A 140 11.05 5.60 7.10
C TRP A 140 9.65 6.15 6.83
N ILE A 141 8.94 5.65 5.80
CA ILE A 141 7.55 6.03 5.53
C ILE A 141 6.68 5.74 6.76
N SER A 142 6.80 4.54 7.34
CA SER A 142 6.08 4.18 8.56
C SER A 142 6.39 5.11 9.73
N LEU A 143 7.67 5.44 9.95
CA LEU A 143 8.07 6.39 11.00
C LEU A 143 7.46 7.78 10.81
N TYR A 144 7.43 8.29 9.58
CA TYR A 144 6.79 9.59 9.29
C TYR A 144 5.27 9.54 9.51
N LEU A 145 4.60 8.46 9.10
CA LEU A 145 3.16 8.28 9.27
C LEU A 145 2.75 8.04 10.74
N LEU A 146 3.66 7.55 11.58
CA LEU A 146 3.43 7.47 13.03
C LEU A 146 3.31 8.86 13.69
N GLY A 147 3.86 9.91 13.10
CA GLY A 147 3.79 11.28 13.64
C GLY A 147 2.34 11.75 13.90
N PRO A 148 1.49 11.83 12.87
CA PRO A 148 0.06 12.18 13.04
C PRO A 148 -0.68 11.26 14.01
N ILE A 149 -0.37 9.96 14.01
CA ILE A 149 -0.98 8.97 14.91
C ILE A 149 -0.59 9.25 16.36
N ALA A 150 0.69 9.51 16.64
CA ALA A 150 1.17 9.84 17.98
C ALA A 150 0.54 11.14 18.51
N VAL A 151 0.42 12.16 17.65
CA VAL A 151 -0.27 13.42 18.00
C VAL A 151 -1.74 13.17 18.32
N PHE A 152 -2.42 12.31 17.53
CA PHE A 152 -3.79 11.92 17.81
C PHE A 152 -3.93 11.22 19.17
N LEU A 153 -3.03 10.29 19.50
CA LEU A 153 -3.05 9.58 20.78
C LEU A 153 -2.82 10.53 21.96
N ILE A 154 -1.85 11.45 21.85
CA ILE A 154 -1.59 12.49 22.87
C ILE A 154 -2.84 13.37 23.04
N TRP A 155 -3.49 13.76 21.95
CA TRP A 155 -4.72 14.54 21.99
C TRP A 155 -5.86 13.80 22.71
N MET A 156 -6.07 12.51 22.40
CA MET A 156 -7.08 11.69 23.06
C MET A 156 -6.82 11.56 24.57
N LEU A 157 -5.55 11.45 24.97
CA LEU A 157 -5.16 11.45 26.39
C LEU A 157 -5.51 12.79 27.06
N ILE A 158 -5.18 13.92 26.43
CA ILE A 158 -5.49 15.26 26.95
C ILE A 158 -7.00 15.43 27.14
N ILE A 159 -7.81 15.01 26.15
CA ILE A 159 -9.28 15.08 26.24
C ILE A 159 -9.81 14.19 27.36
N GLY A 160 -9.27 12.98 27.53
CA GLY A 160 -9.63 12.09 28.64
C GLY A 160 -9.35 12.72 30.01
N ILE A 161 -8.20 13.40 30.15
CA ILE A 161 -7.85 14.14 31.36
C ILE A 161 -8.83 15.30 31.60
N ILE A 162 -9.09 16.14 30.59
CA ILE A 162 -10.01 17.28 30.73
C ILE A 162 -11.41 16.81 31.14
N ALA A 163 -11.91 15.74 30.52
CA ALA A 163 -13.22 15.17 30.82
C ALA A 163 -13.30 14.63 32.26
N ALA A 164 -12.23 14.00 32.75
CA ALA A 164 -12.16 13.49 34.12
C ALA A 164 -12.17 14.61 35.17
N PHE A 165 -11.49 15.74 34.90
CA PHE A 165 -11.39 16.87 35.84
C PHE A 165 -12.53 17.90 35.72
N ASN A 166 -13.34 17.86 34.66
CA ASN A 166 -14.43 18.82 34.41
C ASN A 166 -15.75 18.10 34.04
N PRO A 167 -16.38 17.35 34.96
CA PRO A 167 -17.58 16.58 34.67
C PRO A 167 -18.80 17.43 34.26
N GLY A 168 -18.79 18.73 34.58
CA GLY A 168 -19.83 19.68 34.17
C GLY A 168 -19.68 20.21 32.74
N LEU A 169 -18.62 19.86 32.01
CA LEU A 169 -18.41 20.34 30.65
C LEU A 169 -19.31 19.56 29.67
N PRO A 170 -20.12 20.25 28.83
CA PRO A 170 -21.03 19.56 27.93
C PRO A 170 -20.28 18.60 26.99
N PRO A 171 -20.65 17.30 26.93
CA PRO A 171 -19.99 16.32 26.07
C PRO A 171 -19.95 16.72 24.60
N PHE A 172 -20.96 17.47 24.14
CA PHE A 172 -21.02 18.01 22.78
C PHE A 172 -19.86 18.95 22.44
N ILE A 173 -19.40 19.78 23.39
CA ILE A 173 -18.29 20.73 23.16
C ILE A 173 -16.97 19.97 22.99
N LEU A 174 -16.67 19.04 23.91
CA LEU A 174 -15.47 18.19 23.82
C LEU A 174 -15.50 17.32 22.56
N GLY A 175 -16.66 16.75 22.24
CA GLY A 175 -16.87 15.97 21.02
C GLY A 175 -16.62 16.80 19.75
N SER A 176 -17.13 18.03 19.69
CA SER A 176 -16.96 18.92 18.54
C SER A 176 -15.50 19.33 18.33
N ILE A 177 -14.80 19.70 19.41
CA ILE A 177 -13.37 20.05 19.34
C ILE A 177 -12.56 18.83 18.91
N THR A 178 -12.84 17.66 19.48
CA THR A 178 -12.18 16.40 19.13
C THR A 178 -12.39 16.05 17.66
N LEU A 179 -13.61 16.24 17.13
CA LEU A 179 -13.93 15.99 15.73
C LEU A 179 -13.12 16.89 14.80
N VAL A 180 -13.07 18.20 15.07
CA VAL A 180 -12.33 19.17 14.23
C VAL A 180 -10.84 18.82 14.20
N ILE A 181 -10.24 18.52 15.35
CA ILE A 181 -8.83 18.13 15.43
C ILE A 181 -8.60 16.79 14.73
N SER A 182 -9.50 15.81 14.89
CA SER A 182 -9.41 14.53 14.20
C SER A 182 -9.45 14.68 12.68
N ILE A 183 -10.32 15.56 12.15
CA ILE A 183 -10.37 15.89 10.72
C ILE A 183 -9.05 16.53 10.27
N GLY A 184 -8.51 17.49 11.04
CA GLY A 184 -7.23 18.12 10.74
C GLY A 184 -6.07 17.13 10.70
N LEU A 185 -5.99 16.22 11.68
CA LEU A 185 -4.99 15.16 11.76
C LEU A 185 -5.15 14.13 10.64
N PHE A 186 -6.39 13.79 10.26
CA PHE A 186 -6.67 12.93 9.12
C PHE A 186 -6.20 13.56 7.81
N ILE A 187 -6.51 14.84 7.58
CA ILE A 187 -6.03 15.59 6.40
C ILE A 187 -4.49 15.62 6.38
N TRP A 188 -3.86 15.87 7.53
CA TRP A 188 -2.40 15.85 7.63
C TRP A 188 -1.82 14.47 7.30
N PHE A 189 -2.41 13.40 7.85
CA PHE A 189 -2.02 12.02 7.57
C PHE A 189 -2.13 11.69 6.08
N VAL A 190 -3.26 11.99 5.45
CA VAL A 190 -3.48 11.76 4.01
C VAL A 190 -2.51 12.57 3.16
N ALA A 191 -2.31 13.85 3.47
CA ALA A 191 -1.37 14.70 2.75
C ALA A 191 0.07 14.18 2.87
N LEU A 192 0.46 13.69 4.04
CA LEU A 192 1.78 13.10 4.27
C LEU A 192 1.93 11.76 3.52
N ALA A 193 0.91 10.90 3.56
CA ALA A 193 0.90 9.62 2.84
C ALA A 193 1.05 9.82 1.31
N ILE A 194 0.32 10.77 0.72
CA ILE A 194 0.45 11.12 -0.70
C ILE A 194 1.88 11.56 -1.03
N ARG A 195 2.49 12.40 -0.18
CA ARG A 195 3.85 12.89 -0.42
C ARG A 195 4.91 11.81 -0.27
N LEU A 196 4.71 10.87 0.66
CA LEU A 196 5.62 9.77 0.93
C LEU A 196 5.52 8.65 -0.12
N ALA A 197 4.36 8.48 -0.76
CA ALA A 197 4.16 7.51 -1.83
C ALA A 197 5.18 7.64 -2.98
N PHE A 198 5.72 8.86 -3.19
CA PHE A 198 6.70 9.10 -4.26
C PHE A 198 8.14 8.71 -3.93
N ALA A 199 8.44 8.31 -2.69
CA ALA A 199 9.80 7.93 -2.27
C ALA A 199 10.32 6.71 -3.04
N TYR A 200 9.43 5.78 -3.41
CA TYR A 200 9.79 4.63 -4.23
C TYR A 200 10.18 5.05 -5.66
N PHE A 201 9.56 6.09 -6.22
CA PHE A 201 9.96 6.59 -7.54
C PHE A 201 11.31 7.31 -7.51
N GLU A 202 11.66 7.98 -6.41
CA GLU A 202 13.01 8.53 -6.22
C GLU A 202 14.07 7.41 -6.25
N LEU A 203 13.80 6.26 -5.62
CA LEU A 203 14.66 5.08 -5.74
C LEU A 203 14.67 4.54 -7.18
N LEU A 204 13.50 4.42 -7.82
CA LEU A 204 13.36 3.86 -9.16
C LEU A 204 14.15 4.64 -10.23
N TYR A 205 14.27 5.96 -10.06
CA TYR A 205 14.97 6.85 -10.97
C TYR A 205 16.40 7.16 -10.55
N SER A 206 16.91 6.56 -9.48
CA SER A 206 18.29 6.76 -9.04
C SER A 206 19.25 5.84 -9.77
N GLU A 207 20.38 6.38 -10.23
CA GLU A 207 21.47 5.59 -10.80
C GLU A 207 22.30 4.88 -9.71
N ASN A 208 22.40 5.50 -8.53
CA ASN A 208 23.17 5.01 -7.40
C ASN A 208 22.28 4.80 -6.18
N ILE A 209 22.49 3.68 -5.48
CA ILE A 209 21.74 3.40 -4.25
C ILE A 209 22.33 4.19 -3.08
N GLU A 210 21.64 5.25 -2.68
CA GLU A 210 21.87 6.05 -1.49
C GLU A 210 21.19 5.46 -0.24
N LYS A 211 21.33 6.14 0.91
CA LYS A 211 20.63 5.79 2.15
C LYS A 211 19.12 5.97 1.99
N SER A 212 18.33 5.04 2.53
CA SER A 212 16.87 5.03 2.38
C SER A 212 16.18 6.34 2.78
N LYS A 213 16.64 6.98 3.87
CA LYS A 213 16.10 8.27 4.33
C LYS A 213 16.18 9.35 3.23
N THR A 214 17.25 9.36 2.45
CA THR A 214 17.47 10.37 1.41
C THR A 214 16.37 10.35 0.36
N TYR A 215 15.86 9.18 -0.03
CA TYR A 215 14.74 9.07 -0.98
C TYR A 215 13.44 9.59 -0.37
N THR A 216 13.19 9.29 0.90
CA THR A 216 12.02 9.79 1.62
C THR A 216 12.05 11.31 1.73
N ASP A 217 13.21 11.89 2.08
CA ASP A 217 13.38 13.33 2.20
C ASP A 217 13.28 14.03 0.82
N LYS A 218 13.90 13.46 -0.23
CA LYS A 218 13.76 13.93 -1.62
C LYS A 218 12.29 13.94 -2.04
N SER A 219 11.54 12.87 -1.75
CA SER A 219 10.10 12.79 -2.03
C SER A 219 9.31 13.92 -1.36
N LEU A 220 9.60 14.21 -0.08
CA LEU A 220 8.95 15.30 0.64
C LEU A 220 9.28 16.66 0.02
N VAL A 221 10.51 16.87 -0.43
CA VAL A 221 10.92 18.11 -1.12
C VAL A 221 10.22 18.24 -2.48
N THR A 222 10.31 17.21 -3.32
CA THR A 222 9.71 17.16 -4.68
C THR A 222 8.20 17.45 -4.65
N THR A 223 7.51 16.97 -3.61
CA THR A 223 6.04 17.08 -3.48
C THR A 223 5.58 18.25 -2.60
N LYS A 224 6.48 19.08 -2.05
CA LYS A 224 6.14 20.18 -1.15
C LYS A 224 5.19 21.18 -1.83
N GLY A 225 4.02 21.40 -1.21
CA GLY A 225 2.99 22.30 -1.75
C GLY A 225 2.29 21.80 -3.02
N LYS A 226 2.64 20.62 -3.54
CA LYS A 226 2.09 20.05 -4.78
C LYS A 226 1.01 18.99 -4.55
N VAL A 227 0.58 18.75 -3.30
CA VAL A 227 -0.43 17.71 -2.94
C VAL A 227 -1.73 17.86 -3.73
N TRP A 228 -2.28 19.08 -3.81
CA TRP A 228 -3.49 19.33 -4.59
C TRP A 228 -3.31 19.07 -6.08
N LYS A 229 -2.15 19.45 -6.64
CA LYS A 229 -1.80 19.16 -8.04
C LYS A 229 -1.77 17.64 -8.28
N ILE A 230 -1.20 16.87 -7.35
CA ILE A 230 -1.18 15.40 -7.42
C ILE A 230 -2.60 14.85 -7.44
N ILE A 231 -3.44 15.24 -6.47
CA ILE A 231 -4.83 14.78 -6.38
C ILE A 231 -5.59 15.09 -7.68
N LEU A 232 -5.50 16.31 -8.18
CA LEU A 232 -6.20 16.74 -9.40
C LEU A 232 -5.73 16.03 -10.67
N LEU A 233 -4.46 15.61 -10.75
CA LEU A 233 -3.95 14.84 -11.89
C LEU A 233 -4.39 13.38 -11.84
N ILE A 234 -4.56 12.82 -10.65
CA ILE A 234 -4.91 11.42 -10.43
C ILE A 234 -6.44 11.19 -10.51
N LEU A 235 -7.21 12.14 -9.99
CA LEU A 235 -8.66 12.03 -9.79
C LEU A 235 -9.44 11.59 -11.06
N PRO A 236 -9.23 12.18 -12.26
CA PRO A 236 -9.98 11.78 -13.44
C PRO A 236 -9.82 10.29 -13.78
N PHE A 237 -8.61 9.75 -13.61
CA PHE A 237 -8.33 8.35 -13.91
C PHE A 237 -8.94 7.42 -12.86
N PHE A 238 -8.91 7.82 -11.58
CA PHE A 238 -9.58 7.07 -10.52
C PHE A 238 -11.10 7.05 -10.70
N LEU A 239 -11.70 8.18 -11.13
CA LEU A 239 -13.11 8.22 -11.46
C LEU A 239 -13.46 7.27 -12.61
N VAL A 240 -12.62 7.20 -13.65
CA VAL A 240 -12.82 6.24 -14.75
C VAL A 240 -12.72 4.80 -14.24
N ILE A 241 -11.67 4.46 -13.48
CA ILE A 241 -11.51 3.11 -12.89
C ILE A 241 -12.72 2.76 -12.00
N TRP A 242 -13.19 3.71 -11.19
CA TRP A 242 -14.32 3.51 -10.30
C TRP A 242 -15.65 3.37 -11.06
N LEU A 243 -15.84 4.14 -12.14
CA LEU A 243 -17.00 3.98 -13.03
C LEU A 243 -17.01 2.58 -13.67
N PHE A 244 -15.87 2.09 -14.15
CA PHE A 244 -15.77 0.72 -14.63
C PHE A 244 -16.12 -0.28 -13.52
N ALA A 245 -15.53 -0.14 -12.33
CA ALA A 245 -15.84 -1.00 -11.19
C ALA A 245 -17.33 -0.95 -10.78
N GLY A 246 -17.99 0.20 -10.90
CA GLY A 246 -19.42 0.36 -10.63
C GLY A 246 -20.31 -0.33 -11.66
N LEU A 247 -19.97 -0.22 -12.95
CA LEU A 247 -20.65 -0.96 -14.03
C LEU A 247 -20.53 -2.47 -13.82
N ILE A 248 -19.38 -2.91 -13.32
CA ILE A 248 -19.11 -4.30 -12.96
C ILE A 248 -20.00 -4.74 -11.78
N GLY A 249 -20.06 -3.94 -10.71
CA GLY A 249 -20.89 -4.22 -9.53
C GLY A 249 -22.39 -4.27 -9.85
N TRP A 250 -22.86 -3.56 -10.87
CA TRP A 250 -24.24 -3.67 -11.36
C TRP A 250 -24.54 -5.03 -12.02
N GLY A 251 -23.53 -5.69 -12.58
CA GLY A 251 -23.63 -7.04 -13.14
C GLY A 251 -23.50 -8.18 -12.12
N ASP A 252 -23.31 -7.86 -10.83
CA ASP A 252 -22.96 -8.83 -9.79
C ASP A 252 -24.00 -9.95 -9.62
N ALA A 253 -25.30 -9.65 -9.76
CA ALA A 253 -26.35 -10.66 -9.75
C ALA A 253 -26.24 -11.67 -10.91
N PHE A 254 -25.84 -11.20 -12.10
CA PHE A 254 -25.61 -12.05 -13.26
C PHE A 254 -24.33 -12.86 -13.15
N LEU A 255 -23.25 -12.25 -12.64
CA LEU A 255 -21.96 -12.92 -12.43
C LEU A 255 -22.07 -14.02 -11.38
N LYS A 256 -22.76 -13.77 -10.26
CA LYS A 256 -23.01 -14.77 -9.21
C LYS A 256 -23.87 -15.94 -9.67
N ALA A 257 -24.80 -15.71 -10.58
CA ALA A 257 -25.58 -16.79 -11.18
C ALA A 257 -24.74 -17.70 -12.10
N HIS A 258 -23.55 -17.23 -12.53
CA HIS A 258 -22.72 -17.90 -13.52
C HIS A 258 -21.22 -17.84 -13.15
N PRO A 259 -20.72 -18.78 -12.32
CA PRO A 259 -19.36 -18.76 -11.75
C PRO A 259 -18.22 -18.70 -12.78
N ILE A 260 -18.45 -19.22 -13.99
CA ILE A 260 -17.48 -19.15 -15.10
C ILE A 260 -17.27 -17.69 -15.53
N TYR A 261 -18.34 -16.90 -15.65
CA TYR A 261 -18.24 -15.49 -16.02
C TYR A 261 -17.59 -14.66 -14.92
N GLU A 262 -17.86 -14.98 -13.64
CA GLU A 262 -17.16 -14.37 -12.51
C GLU A 262 -15.64 -14.61 -12.60
N THR A 263 -15.22 -15.85 -12.87
CA THR A 263 -13.80 -16.19 -12.99
C THR A 263 -13.14 -15.49 -14.18
N LEU A 264 -13.76 -15.55 -15.37
CA LEU A 264 -13.27 -14.86 -16.56
C LEU A 264 -13.17 -13.35 -16.34
N PHE A 265 -14.11 -12.80 -15.57
CA PHE A 265 -14.15 -11.39 -15.24
C PHE A 265 -13.02 -10.99 -14.27
N VAL A 266 -12.72 -11.80 -13.25
CA VAL A 266 -11.56 -11.58 -12.37
C VAL A 266 -10.25 -11.60 -13.18
N ILE A 267 -10.11 -12.56 -14.10
CA ILE A 267 -8.96 -12.63 -15.01
C ILE A 267 -8.89 -11.37 -15.88
N PHE A 268 -10.00 -10.95 -16.49
CA PHE A 268 -10.05 -9.72 -17.28
C PHE A 268 -9.64 -8.49 -16.46
N SER A 269 -10.16 -8.35 -15.24
CA SER A 269 -9.85 -7.24 -14.35
C SER A 269 -8.36 -7.21 -13.98
N PHE A 270 -7.80 -8.38 -13.66
CA PHE A 270 -6.38 -8.52 -13.43
C PHE A 270 -5.55 -8.15 -14.66
N LEU A 271 -5.96 -8.57 -15.87
CA LEU A 271 -5.21 -8.28 -17.08
C LEU A 271 -5.27 -6.79 -17.48
N VAL A 272 -6.45 -6.18 -17.35
CA VAL A 272 -6.72 -4.82 -17.87
C VAL A 272 -6.46 -3.74 -16.83
N PHE A 273 -6.97 -3.88 -15.61
CA PHE A 273 -6.95 -2.79 -14.62
C PHE A 273 -5.78 -2.87 -13.65
N GLU A 274 -5.30 -4.08 -13.32
CA GLU A 274 -4.21 -4.25 -12.35
C GLU A 274 -2.92 -3.58 -12.86
N GLY A 275 -2.42 -2.64 -12.04
CA GLY A 275 -1.20 -1.86 -12.27
C GLY A 275 -1.39 -0.52 -12.99
N LEU A 276 -2.61 -0.17 -13.46
CA LEU A 276 -2.92 1.17 -13.99
C LEU A 276 -2.65 2.28 -12.96
N THR A 277 -2.97 2.04 -11.69
CA THR A 277 -2.74 3.01 -10.62
C THR A 277 -1.26 3.35 -10.49
N SER A 278 -0.39 2.34 -10.39
CA SER A 278 1.07 2.50 -10.36
C SER A 278 1.60 3.32 -11.54
N MET A 279 1.02 3.12 -12.72
CA MET A 279 1.36 3.85 -13.93
C MET A 279 0.98 5.33 -13.87
N ILE A 280 -0.24 5.62 -13.41
CA ILE A 280 -0.71 6.99 -13.21
C ILE A 280 0.21 7.72 -12.24
N TYR A 281 0.57 7.09 -11.11
CA TYR A 281 1.50 7.66 -10.13
C TYR A 281 2.89 7.95 -10.72
N LEU A 282 3.44 7.03 -11.51
CA LEU A 282 4.76 7.21 -12.14
C LEU A 282 4.75 8.33 -13.20
N SER A 283 3.66 8.44 -13.95
CA SER A 283 3.46 9.52 -14.94
C SER A 283 3.32 10.88 -14.24
N VAL A 284 2.57 10.93 -13.13
CA VAL A 284 2.47 12.11 -12.27
C VAL A 284 3.83 12.50 -11.70
N TYR A 285 4.62 11.53 -11.24
CA TYR A 285 5.97 11.79 -10.74
C TYR A 285 6.86 12.47 -11.79
N HIS A 286 6.83 11.98 -13.05
CA HIS A 286 7.58 12.58 -14.15
C HIS A 286 7.17 14.04 -14.42
N ILE A 287 5.87 14.32 -14.36
CA ILE A 287 5.33 15.69 -14.49
C ILE A 287 5.83 16.58 -13.34
N LEU A 288 5.85 16.07 -12.11
CA LEU A 288 6.30 16.84 -10.94
C LEU A 288 7.79 17.16 -10.97
N LYS A 289 8.61 16.23 -11.48
CA LYS A 289 10.07 16.39 -11.57
C LYS A 289 10.49 17.38 -12.67
N LYS A 290 9.68 17.52 -13.72
CA LYS A 290 9.88 18.50 -14.80
C LYS A 290 9.37 19.92 -14.48
N SER A 291 8.58 20.09 -13.40
CA SER A 291 7.91 21.35 -13.04
C SER A 291 8.50 22.04 -11.83
#